data_AF-A0A9P7K247-F1
#
_entry.id   AF-A0A9P7K247-F1
#
_cell.length_a   1.000
_cell.length_b   1.000
_cell.length_c   1.000
_cell.angle_alpha   90.00
_cell.angle_beta   90.00
_cell.angle_gamma   90.00
#
_symmetry.space_group_name_H-M   'P 1'
#
loop_
_entity.id
_entity.type
_entity.pdbx_description
1 polymer ?
#
loop_
_entity_poly.entity_id
_entity_poly.type
_entity_poly.pdbx_seq_one_letter_code
_entity_poly.pdbx_strand_id
1 'polypeptide(L)'
;GPYISFGGAVFADIVIAEAFTDYIFLGGTREQILNLSQTFAAIARAIKSLQDYYASLPPSSGQPDVQRLLPAPTYLPGLAPDNKLVLAGRYEYKTRVPDNYHRSLFQGSYNGAEVLVKFCETYHGQAYRLLAQAGRAPHLYFCERICGGVMIVIMELVKGRDAHHYFACNKPMPEEVIDDVRSAVDLLHENNLVFGDLRQPNIIIKETEDKKLRVMLIDFDWVGEAGQARYPPFLNDSGAISWAQGVIAHGLMEKQHNLEMILSLNH
;
A
#
# COMPACT_ATOMS: atom_id res chain seq x y z
N GLY A 1 34.77 9.73 0.28
CA GLY A 1 34.76 10.21 -1.12
C GLY A 1 34.14 11.59 -1.17
N PRO A 2 33.97 12.20 -2.36
CA PRO A 2 33.40 13.56 -2.49
C PRO A 2 31.87 13.60 -2.35
N TYR A 3 31.23 12.47 -2.01
CA TYR A 3 29.80 12.36 -1.81
C TYR A 3 29.50 11.85 -0.40
N ILE A 4 28.35 12.26 0.14
CA ILE A 4 27.79 11.77 1.39
C ILE A 4 26.31 11.42 1.18
N SER A 5 25.82 10.39 1.85
CA SER A 5 24.39 10.10 1.98
C SER A 5 24.11 9.84 3.45
N PHE A 6 22.92 10.21 3.90
CA PHE A 6 22.47 9.99 5.26
C PHE A 6 21.30 9.02 5.25
N GLY A 7 21.32 8.10 6.19
CA GLY A 7 20.26 7.12 6.37
C GLY A 7 20.05 6.79 7.85
N GLY A 8 19.03 6.00 8.10
CA GLY A 8 18.71 5.47 9.42
C GLY A 8 18.49 3.97 9.35
N ALA A 9 18.62 3.32 10.51
CA ALA A 9 18.24 1.93 10.69
C ALA A 9 17.32 1.81 11.90
N VAL A 10 16.29 0.97 11.76
CA VAL A 10 15.33 0.64 12.82
C VAL A 10 15.30 -0.86 13.01
N PHE A 11 15.35 -1.29 14.27
CA PHE A 11 15.14 -2.69 14.66
C PHE A 11 13.67 -2.90 14.96
N ALA A 12 12.94 -3.41 13.97
CA ALA A 12 11.54 -3.83 14.08
C ALA A 12 11.47 -5.37 14.16
N ASP A 13 10.36 -5.97 13.71
CA ASP A 13 10.31 -7.41 13.41
C ASP A 13 11.37 -7.84 12.38
N ILE A 14 11.86 -6.88 11.58
CA ILE A 14 13.04 -6.95 10.72
C ILE A 14 13.97 -5.76 10.96
N VAL A 15 15.21 -5.86 10.46
CA VAL A 15 16.09 -4.69 10.36
C VAL A 15 15.75 -3.93 9.09
N ILE A 16 15.30 -2.68 9.25
CA ILE A 16 14.99 -1.78 8.15
C ILE A 16 16.11 -0.74 8.10
N ALA A 17 16.75 -0.60 6.94
CA ALA A 17 17.72 0.45 6.69
C ALA A 17 17.28 1.26 5.47
N GLU A 18 17.22 2.58 5.61
CA GLU A 18 16.72 3.47 4.57
C GLU A 18 17.61 4.71 4.47
N ALA A 19 17.88 5.13 3.23
CA ALA A 19 18.56 6.38 2.96
C ALA A 19 17.54 7.52 3.01
N PHE A 20 17.78 8.50 3.88
CA PHE A 20 16.97 9.73 3.95
C PHE A 20 17.38 10.74 2.88
N THR A 21 18.57 10.60 2.32
CA THR A 21 19.08 11.45 1.24
C THR A 21 19.72 10.61 0.15
N ASP A 22 19.65 11.11 -1.08
CA ASP A 22 20.52 10.68 -2.16
C ASP A 22 22.00 10.95 -1.84
N TYR A 23 22.89 10.60 -2.76
CA TYR A 23 24.30 10.99 -2.71
C TYR A 23 24.45 12.49 -2.97
N ILE A 24 24.73 13.24 -1.91
CA ILE A 24 24.99 14.67 -1.95
C ILE A 24 26.47 14.90 -2.21
N PHE A 25 26.79 15.67 -3.25
CA PHE A 25 28.15 16.11 -3.52
C PHE A 25 28.60 17.14 -2.48
N LEU A 26 29.81 16.97 -1.93
CA LEU A 26 30.36 17.81 -0.86
C LEU A 26 30.99 19.11 -1.37
N GLY A 27 31.19 19.24 -2.68
CA GLY A 27 31.67 20.46 -3.33
C GLY A 27 30.54 21.21 -4.04
N GLY A 28 30.91 22.19 -4.86
CA GLY A 28 29.99 22.86 -5.76
C GLY A 28 29.88 24.37 -5.54
N THR A 29 28.76 24.93 -6.01
CA THR A 29 28.47 26.36 -5.92
C THR A 29 28.19 26.77 -4.47
N ARG A 30 28.19 28.08 -4.20
CA ARG A 30 27.80 28.63 -2.90
C ARG A 30 26.42 28.12 -2.46
N GLU A 31 25.47 28.01 -3.37
CA GLU A 31 24.12 27.50 -3.10
C GLU A 31 24.15 26.03 -2.66
N GLN A 32 24.91 25.18 -3.36
CA GLN A 32 25.06 23.77 -2.99
C GLN A 32 25.69 23.61 -1.61
N ILE A 33 26.71 24.42 -1.29
CA ILE A 33 27.34 24.43 0.04
C ILE A 33 26.37 24.89 1.13
N LEU A 34 25.53 25.89 0.86
CA LEU A 34 24.51 26.36 1.80
C LEU A 34 23.44 25.29 2.05
N ASN A 35 22.94 24.64 1.00
CA ASN A 35 21.97 23.55 1.12
C ASN A 35 22.58 22.37 1.91
N LEU A 36 23.81 21.99 1.61
CA LEU A 36 24.53 20.96 2.36
C LEU A 36 24.69 21.32 3.84
N SER A 37 25.01 22.57 4.15
CA SER A 37 25.14 23.06 5.53
C SER A 37 23.82 22.99 6.29
N GLN A 38 22.70 23.29 5.63
CA GLN A 38 21.36 23.15 6.20
C GLN A 38 21.01 21.68 6.48
N THR A 39 21.35 20.77 5.55
CA THR A 39 21.18 19.32 5.75
C THR A 39 21.99 18.83 6.95
N PHE A 40 23.26 19.20 7.07
CA PHE A 40 24.08 18.85 8.23
C PHE A 40 23.47 19.36 9.55
N ALA A 41 23.01 20.62 9.57
CA ALA A 41 22.38 21.18 10.75
C ALA A 41 21.08 20.45 11.13
N ALA A 42 20.26 20.06 10.16
CA ALA A 42 19.05 19.29 10.40
C ALA A 42 19.37 17.91 11.00
N ILE A 43 20.36 17.21 10.44
CA ILE A 43 20.75 15.88 10.88
C ILE A 43 21.41 15.92 12.26
N ALA A 44 22.27 16.91 12.53
CA ALA A 44 22.85 17.09 13.85
C ALA A 44 21.78 17.32 14.93
N ARG A 45 20.74 18.11 14.62
CA ARG A 45 19.58 18.29 15.52
C ARG A 45 18.80 17.00 15.72
N ALA A 46 18.57 16.23 14.65
CA ALA A 46 17.86 14.95 14.72
C ALA A 46 18.62 13.93 15.59
N ILE A 47 19.93 13.79 15.39
CA ILE A 47 20.80 12.91 16.20
C ILE A 47 20.76 13.33 17.66
N LYS A 48 20.91 14.62 17.95
CA LYS A 48 20.83 15.14 19.32
C LYS A 48 19.47 14.84 19.95
N SER A 49 18.38 15.11 19.25
CA SER A 49 17.03 14.80 19.74
C SER A 49 16.84 13.32 20.02
N LEU A 50 17.41 12.44 19.18
CA LEU A 50 17.34 11.00 19.36
C LEU A 50 18.17 10.54 20.57
N GLN A 51 19.36 11.10 20.76
CA GLN A 51 20.21 10.86 21.92
C GLN A 51 19.52 11.30 23.22
N ASP A 52 18.97 12.52 23.24
CA ASP A 52 18.25 13.08 24.38
C ASP A 52 17.03 12.20 24.71
N TYR A 53 16.28 11.75 23.70
CA TYR A 53 15.16 10.82 23.87
C TYR A 53 15.60 9.49 24.50
N TYR A 54 16.57 8.79 23.91
CA TYR A 54 17.02 7.49 24.44
C TYR A 54 17.67 7.60 25.82
N ALA A 55 18.37 8.71 26.12
CA ALA A 55 18.92 8.96 27.45
C ALA A 55 17.84 9.19 28.51
N SER A 56 16.65 9.66 28.10
CA SER A 56 15.51 9.88 29.00
C SER A 56 14.69 8.62 29.28
N LEU A 57 14.86 7.56 28.47
CA LEU A 57 14.07 6.34 28.63
C LEU A 57 14.49 5.58 29.90
N PRO A 58 13.53 5.19 30.76
CA PRO A 58 13.84 4.34 31.90
C PRO A 58 14.28 2.94 31.43
N PRO A 59 15.19 2.26 32.15
CA PRO A 59 15.49 0.85 31.89
C PRO A 59 14.20 0.04 32.00
N SER A 60 13.89 -0.75 30.97
CA SER A 60 12.70 -1.60 31.00
C SER A 60 12.90 -2.69 32.06
N SER A 61 12.11 -2.66 33.13
CA SER A 61 12.10 -3.67 34.21
C SER A 61 11.08 -4.78 33.96
N GLY A 62 10.32 -4.71 32.87
CA GLY A 62 9.25 -5.64 32.51
C GLY A 62 9.58 -6.56 31.34
N GLN A 63 8.61 -7.40 30.96
CA GLN A 63 8.72 -8.19 29.74
C GLN A 63 8.83 -7.27 28.50
N PRO A 64 9.60 -7.66 27.47
CA PRO A 64 9.70 -6.89 26.24
C PRO A 64 8.32 -6.67 25.63
N ASP A 65 7.93 -5.41 25.43
CA ASP A 65 6.71 -5.09 24.70
C ASP A 65 6.92 -5.38 23.21
N VAL A 66 6.16 -6.34 22.68
CA VAL A 66 6.21 -6.73 21.26
C VAL A 66 5.66 -5.63 20.34
N GLN A 67 4.84 -4.70 20.86
CA GLN A 67 4.31 -3.57 20.09
C GLN A 67 5.42 -2.65 19.58
N ARG A 68 6.58 -2.60 20.26
CA ARG A 68 7.74 -1.81 19.82
C ARG A 68 8.33 -2.29 18.49
N LEU A 69 8.02 -3.52 18.07
CA LEU A 69 8.47 -4.11 16.81
C LEU A 69 7.52 -3.79 15.65
N LEU A 70 6.36 -3.18 15.93
CA LEU A 70 5.35 -2.81 14.96
C LEU A 70 5.42 -1.31 14.63
N PRO A 71 4.96 -0.91 13.43
CA PRO A 71 4.93 0.51 13.07
C PRO A 71 4.08 1.35 14.03
N ALA A 72 4.65 2.48 14.47
CA ALA A 72 3.94 3.53 15.21
C ALA A 72 3.78 4.76 14.29
N PRO A 73 2.66 4.88 13.55
CA PRO A 73 2.49 5.96 12.58
C PRO A 73 2.48 7.32 13.26
N THR A 74 3.24 8.27 12.69
CA THR A 74 3.21 9.68 13.11
C THR A 74 2.32 10.45 12.15
N TYR A 75 1.19 10.95 12.63
CA TYR A 75 0.20 11.65 11.81
C TYR A 75 0.58 13.12 11.60
N LEU A 76 0.15 13.67 10.46
CA LEU A 76 0.22 15.12 10.24
C LEU A 76 -0.74 15.84 11.22
N PRO A 77 -0.45 17.09 11.60
CA PRO A 77 -1.32 17.87 12.49
C PRO A 77 -2.77 17.90 12.00
N GLY A 78 -3.72 17.55 12.86
CA GLY A 78 -5.15 17.52 12.54
C GLY A 78 -5.61 16.30 11.73
N LEU A 79 -4.71 15.40 11.31
CA LEU A 79 -5.05 14.15 10.62
C LEU A 79 -4.94 12.92 11.52
N ALA A 80 -4.51 13.08 12.77
CA ALA A 80 -4.54 12.00 13.74
C ALA A 80 -6.00 11.59 13.97
N PRO A 81 -6.39 10.33 13.71
CA PRO A 81 -7.73 9.88 14.06
C PRO A 81 -7.87 9.88 15.58
N ASP A 82 -9.08 10.14 16.10
CA ASP A 82 -9.41 10.03 17.54
C ASP A 82 -9.24 8.60 18.11
N ASN A 83 -8.82 7.67 17.26
CA ASN A 83 -9.06 6.24 17.35
C ASN A 83 -7.77 5.47 17.69
N LYS A 84 -7.93 4.45 18.54
CA LYS A 84 -6.85 3.58 19.02
C LYS A 84 -6.56 2.48 17.99
N LEU A 85 -5.86 2.82 16.90
CA LEU A 85 -5.28 1.77 16.07
C LEU A 85 -4.31 0.97 16.94
N VAL A 86 -4.53 -0.34 17.03
CA VAL A 86 -3.60 -1.28 17.69
C VAL A 86 -3.22 -2.33 16.66
N LEU A 87 -1.94 -2.35 16.28
CA LEU A 87 -1.42 -3.38 15.39
C LEU A 87 -1.19 -4.66 16.20
N ALA A 88 -1.60 -5.80 15.64
CA ALA A 88 -1.39 -7.11 16.25
C ALA A 88 -0.18 -7.84 15.65
N GLY A 89 0.18 -7.53 14.39
CA GLY A 89 1.33 -8.14 13.72
C GLY A 89 1.30 -7.90 12.22
N ARG A 90 2.36 -8.33 11.53
CA ARG A 90 2.40 -8.37 10.07
C ARG A 90 1.34 -9.34 9.56
N TYR A 91 0.66 -8.96 8.49
CA TYR A 91 -0.33 -9.83 7.87
C TYR A 91 0.35 -10.84 6.96
N GLU A 92 0.38 -12.11 7.37
CA GLU A 92 0.90 -13.21 6.58
C GLU A 92 -0.23 -13.86 5.78
N TYR A 93 -0.17 -13.71 4.46
CA TYR A 93 -1.08 -14.43 3.58
C TYR A 93 -0.59 -15.87 3.41
N LYS A 94 -1.31 -16.82 4.01
CA LYS A 94 -0.93 -18.24 4.24
C LYS A 94 -0.45 -19.04 3.01
N THR A 95 -0.59 -18.53 1.79
CA THR A 95 -0.22 -19.22 0.55
C THR A 95 0.92 -18.54 -0.22
N ARG A 96 1.50 -17.45 0.31
CA ARG A 96 2.64 -16.77 -0.32
C ARG A 96 3.92 -17.06 0.44
N VAL A 97 5.02 -17.09 -0.31
CA VAL A 97 6.37 -17.40 0.17
C VAL A 97 6.63 -16.68 1.50
N PRO A 98 7.10 -17.38 2.56
CA PRO A 98 7.59 -16.73 3.77
C PRO A 98 8.61 -15.63 3.41
N ASP A 99 8.72 -14.58 4.21
CA ASP A 99 9.75 -13.53 4.06
C ASP A 99 9.54 -12.47 2.95
N ASN A 100 8.31 -12.30 2.41
CA ASN A 100 8.02 -11.14 1.56
C ASN A 100 7.78 -9.86 2.38
N TYR A 101 8.86 -9.32 2.96
CA TYR A 101 8.87 -8.09 3.75
C TYR A 101 8.60 -6.82 2.93
N HIS A 102 8.56 -6.91 1.59
CA HIS A 102 8.22 -5.78 0.73
C HIS A 102 6.76 -5.33 0.87
N ARG A 103 5.88 -6.16 1.45
CA ARG A 103 4.49 -5.77 1.72
C ARG A 103 4.36 -5.24 3.14
N SER A 104 4.11 -3.94 3.24
CA SER A 104 3.79 -3.26 4.50
C SER A 104 2.31 -3.43 4.85
N LEU A 105 1.87 -4.69 4.97
CA LEU A 105 0.51 -5.08 5.40
C LEU A 105 0.55 -5.62 6.83
N PHE A 106 -0.35 -5.11 7.67
CA PHE A 106 -0.46 -5.47 9.08
C PHE A 106 -1.93 -5.75 9.42
N GLN A 107 -2.16 -6.67 10.35
CA GLN A 107 -3.49 -6.88 10.93
C GLN A 107 -3.56 -6.22 12.30
N GLY A 108 -4.74 -5.78 12.69
CA GLY A 108 -4.94 -5.11 13.97
C GLY A 108 -6.41 -4.88 14.32
N SER A 109 -6.61 -4.01 15.29
CA SER A 109 -7.92 -3.52 15.70
C SER A 109 -7.98 -2.01 15.53
N TYR A 110 -9.07 -1.53 14.94
CA TYR A 110 -9.41 -0.11 14.85
C TYR A 110 -10.78 0.11 15.47
N ASN A 111 -10.84 0.82 16.59
CA ASN A 111 -12.07 0.99 17.37
C ASN A 111 -12.79 -0.32 17.74
N GLY A 112 -12.02 -1.39 17.96
CA GLY A 112 -12.54 -2.72 18.29
C GLY A 112 -12.93 -3.58 17.09
N ALA A 113 -12.89 -3.04 15.86
CA ALA A 113 -13.10 -3.82 14.64
C ALA A 113 -11.79 -4.44 14.14
N GLU A 114 -11.82 -5.70 13.68
CA GLU A 114 -10.68 -6.33 13.00
C GLU A 114 -10.39 -5.61 11.67
N VAL A 115 -9.15 -5.18 11.48
CA VAL A 115 -8.73 -4.41 10.31
C VAL A 115 -7.45 -4.94 9.68
N LEU A 116 -7.31 -4.65 8.39
CA LEU A 116 -6.07 -4.71 7.66
C LEU A 116 -5.52 -3.28 7.47
N VAL A 117 -4.24 -3.08 7.74
CA VAL A 117 -3.54 -1.81 7.61
C VAL A 117 -2.47 -1.95 6.54
N LYS A 118 -2.49 -1.06 5.54
CA LYS A 118 -1.48 -0.96 4.49
C LYS A 118 -0.72 0.34 4.62
N PHE A 119 0.60 0.27 4.47
CA PHE A 119 1.45 1.42 4.22
C PHE A 119 1.95 1.37 2.78
N CYS A 120 1.76 2.45 2.03
CA CYS A 120 2.13 2.54 0.62
C CYS A 120 2.42 3.98 0.20
N GLU A 121 3.11 4.16 -0.93
CA GLU A 121 3.45 5.50 -1.43
C GLU A 121 2.23 6.24 -2.00
N THR A 122 1.41 5.53 -2.76
CA THR A 122 0.21 6.06 -3.41
C THR A 122 -0.99 5.19 -3.09
N TYR A 123 -2.15 5.83 -2.91
CA TYR A 123 -3.41 5.12 -2.74
C TYR A 123 -4.59 6.01 -3.14
N HIS A 124 -5.46 5.51 -4.00
CA HIS A 124 -6.60 6.29 -4.49
C HIS A 124 -7.84 6.12 -3.60
N GLY A 125 -7.81 6.74 -2.41
CA GLY A 125 -8.88 6.59 -1.40
C GLY A 125 -10.29 6.98 -1.86
N GLN A 126 -10.44 7.92 -2.80
CA GLN A 126 -11.76 8.32 -3.33
C GLN A 126 -12.39 7.21 -4.18
N ALA A 127 -11.65 6.66 -5.13
CA ALA A 127 -12.06 5.48 -5.92
C ALA A 127 -12.38 4.27 -5.04
N TYR A 128 -11.58 4.05 -3.98
CA TYR A 128 -11.86 3.01 -3.01
C TYR A 128 -13.21 3.24 -2.34
N ARG A 129 -13.47 4.45 -1.81
CA ARG A 129 -14.75 4.78 -1.17
C ARG A 129 -15.94 4.63 -2.12
N LEU A 130 -15.78 5.02 -3.39
CA LEU A 130 -16.79 4.85 -4.43
C LEU A 130 -17.18 3.37 -4.58
N LEU A 131 -16.20 2.47 -4.72
CA LEU A 131 -16.48 1.04 -4.81
C LEU A 131 -17.00 0.45 -3.49
N ALA A 132 -16.48 0.90 -2.35
CA ALA A 132 -16.93 0.43 -1.04
C ALA A 132 -18.42 0.78 -0.78
N GLN A 133 -18.87 1.97 -1.19
CA GLN A 133 -20.27 2.39 -1.08
C GLN A 133 -21.20 1.55 -1.98
N ALA A 134 -20.73 1.19 -3.18
CA ALA A 134 -21.43 0.25 -4.05
C ALA A 134 -21.27 -1.22 -3.59
N GLY A 135 -20.51 -1.45 -2.52
CA GLY A 135 -20.30 -2.78 -2.00
C GLY A 135 -19.40 -3.68 -2.86
N ARG A 136 -18.55 -3.06 -3.69
CA ARG A 136 -17.57 -3.67 -4.61
C ARG A 136 -16.12 -3.54 -4.12
N ALA A 137 -15.92 -3.02 -2.92
CA ALA A 137 -14.66 -3.04 -2.18
C ALA A 137 -14.96 -3.25 -0.68
N PRO A 138 -13.98 -3.67 0.14
CA PRO A 138 -14.15 -3.75 1.59
C PRO A 138 -14.46 -2.37 2.20
N HIS A 139 -14.91 -2.32 3.46
CA HIS A 139 -15.10 -1.03 4.12
C HIS A 139 -13.75 -0.30 4.36
N LEU A 140 -13.70 1.01 4.05
CA LEU A 140 -12.53 1.86 4.30
C LEU A 140 -12.74 2.67 5.57
N TYR A 141 -11.93 2.41 6.60
CA TYR A 141 -11.98 3.15 7.86
C TYR A 141 -11.16 4.43 7.83
N PHE A 142 -10.00 4.41 7.18
CA PHE A 142 -9.08 5.55 7.16
C PHE A 142 -8.14 5.46 5.95
N CYS A 143 -7.82 6.58 5.32
CA CYS A 143 -6.90 6.64 4.19
C CYS A 143 -6.32 8.04 4.08
N GLU A 144 -5.15 8.27 4.66
CA GLU A 144 -4.51 9.59 4.69
C GLU A 144 -2.99 9.49 4.58
N ARG A 145 -2.36 10.61 4.22
CA ARG A 145 -0.90 10.74 4.22
C ARG A 145 -0.40 11.07 5.63
N ILE A 146 0.62 10.34 6.06
CA ILE A 146 1.30 10.52 7.34
C ILE A 146 2.68 11.17 7.17
N CYS A 147 3.34 11.49 8.27
CA CYS A 147 4.72 11.98 8.25
C CYS A 147 5.63 11.00 7.52
N GLY A 148 6.57 11.52 6.73
CA GLY A 148 7.42 10.72 5.85
C GLY A 148 6.85 10.51 4.44
N GLY A 149 5.68 11.07 4.13
CA GLY A 149 5.12 11.03 2.76
C GLY A 149 4.42 9.73 2.38
N VAL A 150 4.33 8.78 3.33
CA VAL A 150 3.67 7.49 3.17
C VAL A 150 2.16 7.63 3.43
N MET A 151 1.34 6.85 2.73
CA MET A 151 -0.09 6.69 2.98
C MET A 151 -0.32 5.58 3.98
N ILE A 152 -1.21 5.80 4.96
CA ILE A 152 -1.78 4.74 5.80
C ILE A 152 -3.21 4.47 5.34
N VAL A 153 -3.52 3.21 5.08
CA VAL A 153 -4.84 2.75 4.65
C VAL A 153 -5.34 1.70 5.63
N ILE A 154 -6.42 1.99 6.33
CA ILE A 154 -7.07 1.09 7.29
C ILE A 154 -8.38 0.63 6.67
N MET A 155 -8.52 -0.67 6.44
CA MET A 155 -9.66 -1.28 5.77
C MET A 155 -10.17 -2.53 6.51
N GLU A 156 -11.38 -2.97 6.19
CA GLU A 156 -11.97 -4.21 6.69
C GLU A 156 -11.08 -5.40 6.37
N LEU A 157 -10.80 -6.23 7.39
CA LEU A 157 -10.21 -7.54 7.18
C LEU A 157 -11.27 -8.53 6.67
N VAL A 158 -11.34 -8.70 5.35
CA VAL A 158 -12.33 -9.60 4.74
C VAL A 158 -11.93 -11.07 4.92
N LYS A 159 -12.84 -11.86 5.51
CA LYS A 159 -12.73 -13.33 5.59
C LYS A 159 -13.13 -13.97 4.25
N GLY A 160 -12.35 -13.70 3.22
CA GLY A 160 -12.51 -14.23 1.86
C GLY A 160 -11.23 -14.85 1.33
N ARG A 161 -11.27 -15.35 0.09
CA ARG A 161 -10.07 -15.77 -0.64
C ARG A 161 -9.94 -14.94 -1.90
N ASP A 162 -8.71 -14.62 -2.32
CA ASP A 162 -8.54 -14.03 -3.63
C ASP A 162 -8.97 -15.00 -4.74
N ALA A 163 -9.34 -14.47 -5.90
CA ALA A 163 -9.90 -15.24 -7.01
C ALA A 163 -8.92 -16.33 -7.50
N HIS A 164 -7.60 -16.05 -7.47
CA HIS A 164 -6.57 -17.01 -7.88
C HIS A 164 -6.61 -18.29 -7.04
N HIS A 165 -6.73 -18.15 -5.72
CA HIS A 165 -6.83 -19.30 -4.82
C HIS A 165 -8.23 -19.88 -4.74
N TYR A 166 -9.28 -19.05 -4.88
CA TYR A 166 -10.67 -19.52 -4.79
C TYR A 166 -11.00 -20.47 -5.96
N PHE A 167 -10.60 -20.12 -7.18
CA PHE A 167 -10.86 -20.93 -8.37
C PHE A 167 -9.77 -21.97 -8.66
N ALA A 168 -8.88 -22.25 -7.69
CA ALA A 168 -7.87 -23.31 -7.73
C ALA A 168 -7.16 -23.39 -9.09
N CYS A 169 -6.26 -22.43 -9.36
CA CYS A 169 -5.35 -22.36 -10.51
C CYS A 169 -5.81 -23.22 -11.70
N ASN A 170 -6.57 -22.62 -12.63
CA ASN A 170 -7.06 -23.17 -13.91
C ASN A 170 -8.56 -23.50 -14.00
N LYS A 171 -9.40 -23.21 -12.99
CA LYS A 171 -10.85 -23.17 -13.26
C LYS A 171 -11.25 -21.78 -13.74
N PRO A 172 -12.03 -21.68 -14.83
CA PRO A 172 -12.57 -20.40 -15.24
C PRO A 172 -13.50 -19.87 -14.15
N MET A 173 -13.40 -18.57 -13.90
CA MET A 173 -14.38 -17.86 -13.08
C MET A 173 -15.74 -17.91 -13.76
N PRO A 174 -16.82 -18.13 -12.99
CA PRO A 174 -18.18 -18.04 -13.50
C PRO A 174 -18.44 -16.69 -14.16
N GLU A 175 -19.30 -16.67 -15.18
CA GLU A 175 -19.68 -15.45 -15.88
C GLU A 175 -20.24 -14.39 -14.93
N GLU A 176 -21.04 -14.81 -13.93
CA GLU A 176 -21.57 -13.93 -12.88
C GLU A 176 -20.47 -13.17 -12.10
N VAL A 177 -19.32 -13.81 -11.87
CA VAL A 177 -18.17 -13.20 -11.18
C VAL A 177 -17.48 -12.19 -12.09
N ILE A 178 -17.34 -12.51 -13.38
CA ILE A 178 -16.76 -11.61 -14.38
C ILE A 178 -17.67 -10.39 -14.59
N ASP A 179 -18.97 -10.58 -14.63
CA ASP A 179 -19.95 -9.48 -14.76
C ASP A 179 -19.95 -8.57 -13.53
N ASP A 180 -19.73 -9.14 -12.35
CA ASP A 180 -19.55 -8.39 -11.11
C ASP A 180 -18.25 -7.56 -11.11
N VAL A 181 -17.15 -8.13 -11.61
CA VAL A 181 -15.89 -7.39 -11.83
C VAL A 181 -16.12 -6.26 -12.83
N ARG A 182 -16.77 -6.55 -13.97
CA ARG A 182 -17.07 -5.57 -15.01
C ARG A 182 -17.90 -4.43 -14.46
N SER A 183 -18.95 -4.73 -13.70
CA SER A 183 -19.79 -3.72 -13.05
C SER A 183 -19.01 -2.81 -12.10
N ALA A 184 -18.03 -3.34 -11.36
CA ALA A 184 -17.16 -2.55 -10.50
C ALA A 184 -16.21 -1.64 -11.31
N VAL A 185 -15.68 -2.15 -12.43
CA VAL A 185 -14.83 -1.38 -13.35
C VAL A 185 -15.62 -0.30 -14.07
N ASP A 186 -16.83 -0.60 -14.52
CA ASP A 186 -17.71 0.36 -15.20
C ASP A 186 -18.03 1.55 -14.28
N LEU A 187 -18.29 1.31 -12.99
CA LEU A 187 -18.49 2.36 -12.00
C LEU A 187 -17.25 3.28 -11.86
N LEU A 188 -16.04 2.75 -11.95
CA LEU A 188 -14.83 3.56 -12.01
C LEU A 188 -14.76 4.36 -13.31
N HIS A 189 -15.05 3.73 -14.43
CA HIS A 189 -14.99 4.34 -15.76
C HIS A 189 -16.01 5.48 -15.93
N GLU A 190 -17.20 5.36 -15.35
CA GLU A 190 -18.22 6.42 -15.27
C GLU A 190 -17.68 7.68 -14.56
N ASN A 191 -16.79 7.48 -13.59
CA ASN A 191 -16.12 8.55 -12.85
C ASN A 191 -14.76 8.94 -13.45
N ASN A 192 -14.49 8.54 -14.70
CA ASN A 192 -13.24 8.76 -15.42
C ASN A 192 -11.98 8.17 -14.76
N LEU A 193 -12.14 7.09 -13.99
CA LEU A 193 -11.05 6.39 -13.30
C LEU A 193 -10.72 5.07 -14.01
N VAL A 194 -9.45 4.69 -14.00
CA VAL A 194 -8.92 3.42 -14.51
C VAL A 194 -8.28 2.68 -13.34
N PHE A 195 -8.59 1.40 -13.16
CA PHE A 195 -8.08 0.61 -12.03
C PHE A 195 -6.57 0.32 -12.13
N GLY A 196 -6.05 0.21 -13.35
CA GLY A 196 -4.64 -0.07 -13.66
C GLY A 196 -4.19 -1.51 -13.39
N ASP A 197 -4.43 -2.06 -12.20
CA ASP A 197 -3.84 -3.34 -11.75
C ASP A 197 -4.87 -4.48 -11.62
N LEU A 198 -5.74 -4.66 -12.61
CA LEU A 198 -6.82 -5.65 -12.51
C LEU A 198 -6.27 -7.06 -12.76
N ARG A 199 -6.17 -7.86 -11.69
CA ARG A 199 -5.66 -9.24 -11.73
C ARG A 199 -6.35 -10.09 -10.68
N GLN A 200 -6.37 -11.43 -10.87
CA GLN A 200 -6.98 -12.37 -9.92
C GLN A 200 -6.56 -12.16 -8.45
N PRO A 201 -5.28 -11.85 -8.14
CA PRO A 201 -4.84 -11.57 -6.76
C PRO A 201 -5.46 -10.32 -6.12
N ASN A 202 -5.97 -9.39 -6.92
CA ASN A 202 -6.56 -8.12 -6.49
C ASN A 202 -8.09 -8.17 -6.45
N ILE A 203 -8.65 -9.39 -6.56
CA ILE A 203 -10.09 -9.66 -6.54
C ILE A 203 -10.36 -10.62 -5.38
N ILE A 204 -11.08 -10.18 -4.36
CA ILE A 204 -11.55 -11.03 -3.26
C ILE A 204 -12.91 -11.61 -3.62
N ILE A 205 -13.05 -12.92 -3.44
CA ILE A 205 -14.31 -13.65 -3.51
C ILE A 205 -14.80 -13.89 -2.08
N LYS A 206 -15.96 -13.31 -1.75
CA LYS A 206 -16.66 -13.48 -0.48
C LYS A 206 -17.96 -14.24 -0.72
N GLU A 207 -18.12 -15.40 -0.09
CA GLU A 207 -19.39 -16.11 -0.08
C GLU A 207 -20.33 -15.43 0.93
N THR A 208 -21.53 -15.09 0.48
CA THR A 208 -22.59 -14.52 1.32
C THR A 208 -23.35 -15.63 2.04
N GLU A 209 -24.14 -15.29 3.06
CA GLU A 209 -24.98 -16.25 3.79
C GLU A 209 -25.94 -17.00 2.85
N ASP A 210 -26.39 -16.35 1.78
CA ASP A 210 -27.23 -16.92 0.73
C ASP A 210 -26.47 -17.77 -0.31
N LYS A 211 -25.19 -18.10 -0.05
CA LYS A 211 -24.28 -18.82 -0.97
C LYS A 211 -24.04 -18.14 -2.31
N LYS A 212 -24.33 -16.84 -2.42
CA LYS A 212 -23.94 -16.04 -3.59
C LYS A 212 -22.50 -15.58 -3.43
N LEU A 213 -21.76 -15.57 -4.55
CA LEU A 213 -20.42 -15.03 -4.61
C LEU A 213 -20.50 -13.52 -4.76
N ARG A 214 -19.77 -12.79 -3.92
CA ARG A 214 -19.62 -11.35 -4.03
C ARG A 214 -18.17 -11.02 -4.33
N VAL A 215 -17.99 -10.20 -5.36
CA VAL A 215 -16.69 -9.70 -5.78
C VAL A 215 -16.37 -8.40 -5.06
N MET A 216 -15.14 -8.31 -4.55
CA MET A 216 -14.57 -7.08 -4.01
C MET A 216 -13.20 -6.83 -4.62
N LEU A 217 -13.01 -5.65 -5.22
CA LEU A 217 -11.69 -5.20 -5.67
C LEU A 217 -10.88 -4.68 -4.48
N ILE A 218 -9.60 -4.99 -4.48
CA ILE A 218 -8.61 -4.52 -3.51
C ILE A 218 -7.37 -4.01 -4.24
N ASP A 219 -6.49 -3.31 -3.53
CA ASP A 219 -5.23 -2.77 -4.06
C ASP A 219 -5.42 -1.61 -5.06
N PHE A 220 -5.63 -0.40 -4.52
CA PHE A 220 -5.95 0.80 -5.29
C PHE A 220 -4.73 1.72 -5.51
N ASP A 221 -3.52 1.15 -5.49
CA ASP A 221 -2.26 1.90 -5.57
C ASP A 221 -2.09 2.57 -6.95
N TRP A 222 -2.62 1.95 -8.00
CA TRP A 222 -2.45 2.36 -9.39
C TRP A 222 -3.64 3.11 -9.94
N VAL A 223 -4.77 3.17 -9.22
CA VAL A 223 -5.97 3.81 -9.74
C VAL A 223 -5.70 5.29 -10.00
N GLY A 224 -6.17 5.77 -11.15
CA GLY A 224 -6.07 7.18 -11.50
C GLY A 224 -6.94 7.55 -12.69
N GLU A 225 -6.91 8.83 -13.06
CA GLU A 225 -7.73 9.37 -14.14
C GLU A 225 -7.33 8.82 -15.52
N ALA A 226 -8.32 8.44 -16.33
CA ALA A 226 -8.12 7.95 -17.68
C ALA A 226 -7.43 9.01 -18.57
N GLY A 227 -6.42 8.59 -19.32
CA GLY A 227 -5.63 9.45 -20.22
C GLY A 227 -4.70 10.44 -19.51
N GLN A 228 -4.64 10.44 -18.18
CA GLN A 228 -3.79 11.34 -17.39
C GLN A 228 -2.84 10.59 -16.46
N ALA A 229 -3.37 9.65 -15.70
CA ALA A 229 -2.57 8.85 -14.79
C ALA A 229 -1.68 7.87 -15.55
N ARG A 230 -0.54 7.51 -14.96
CA ARG A 230 0.48 6.66 -15.59
C ARG A 230 0.71 5.38 -14.80
N TYR A 231 1.04 4.33 -15.52
CA TYR A 231 1.56 3.11 -14.90
C TYR A 231 2.88 3.39 -14.17
N PRO A 232 3.25 2.56 -13.18
CA PRO A 232 4.55 2.65 -12.55
C PRO A 232 5.71 2.58 -13.58
N PRO A 233 6.88 3.15 -13.25
CA PRO A 233 8.06 3.08 -14.10
C PRO A 233 8.60 1.65 -14.26
N PHE A 234 8.20 0.73 -13.38
CA PHE A 234 8.58 -0.67 -13.45
C PHE A 234 7.32 -1.54 -13.47
N LEU A 235 7.11 -2.23 -14.59
CA LEU A 235 6.10 -3.27 -14.73
C LEU A 235 6.77 -4.63 -14.63
N ASN A 236 6.02 -5.64 -14.18
CA ASN A 236 6.51 -7.00 -14.25
C ASN A 236 6.48 -7.47 -15.71
N ASP A 237 7.66 -7.55 -16.32
CA ASP A 237 7.93 -7.97 -17.69
C ASP A 237 8.42 -9.43 -17.77
N SER A 238 8.36 -10.19 -16.67
CA SER A 238 8.82 -11.58 -16.60
C SER A 238 8.00 -12.57 -17.44
N GLY A 239 6.97 -12.11 -18.15
CA GLY A 239 5.99 -12.93 -18.86
C GLY A 239 4.95 -13.61 -17.96
N ALA A 240 5.01 -13.41 -16.64
CA ALA A 240 4.04 -13.98 -15.70
C ALA A 240 2.68 -13.26 -15.72
N ILE A 241 2.62 -12.07 -16.32
CA ILE A 241 1.40 -11.28 -16.46
C ILE A 241 1.24 -10.95 -17.94
N SER A 242 0.09 -11.33 -18.50
CA SER A 242 -0.32 -10.91 -19.84
C SER A 242 -1.00 -9.55 -19.71
N TRP A 243 -0.20 -8.47 -19.76
CA TRP A 243 -0.72 -7.11 -19.73
C TRP A 243 -1.54 -6.80 -20.99
N ALA A 244 -2.56 -5.96 -20.83
CA ALA A 244 -3.36 -5.44 -21.94
C ALA A 244 -2.48 -4.76 -23.01
N GLN A 245 -2.95 -4.78 -24.26
CA GLN A 245 -2.25 -4.15 -25.37
C GLN A 245 -2.11 -2.65 -25.11
N GLY A 246 -0.89 -2.12 -25.30
CA GLY A 246 -0.58 -0.71 -25.07
C GLY A 246 -0.13 -0.37 -23.64
N VAL A 247 -0.23 -1.32 -22.70
CA VAL A 247 0.35 -1.16 -21.37
C VAL A 247 1.88 -1.18 -21.46
N ILE A 248 2.49 -0.05 -21.13
CA ILE A 248 3.94 0.13 -21.09
C ILE A 248 4.34 0.84 -19.80
N ALA A 249 5.60 0.65 -19.38
CA ALA A 249 6.16 1.33 -18.23
C ALA A 249 6.02 2.86 -18.39
N HIS A 250 5.50 3.52 -17.35
CA HIS A 250 5.20 4.95 -17.35
C HIS A 250 4.24 5.43 -18.47
N GLY A 251 3.55 4.51 -19.16
CA GLY A 251 2.52 4.81 -20.15
C GLY A 251 1.24 5.34 -19.52
N LEU A 252 0.41 6.02 -20.30
CA LEU A 252 -0.90 6.51 -19.84
C LEU A 252 -1.85 5.34 -19.59
N MET A 253 -2.70 5.48 -18.58
CA MET A 253 -3.74 4.52 -18.27
C MET A 253 -5.02 4.84 -19.04
N GLU A 254 -5.46 3.89 -19.87
CA GLU A 254 -6.69 3.97 -20.65
C GLU A 254 -7.73 2.98 -20.13
N LYS A 255 -9.01 3.34 -20.26
CA LYS A 255 -10.15 2.48 -19.87
C LYS A 255 -10.09 1.10 -20.55
N GLN A 256 -9.67 1.10 -21.82
CA GLN A 256 -9.49 -0.11 -22.63
C GLN A 256 -8.56 -1.14 -21.97
N HIS A 257 -7.53 -0.68 -21.24
CA HIS A 257 -6.64 -1.59 -20.53
C HIS A 257 -7.39 -2.42 -19.48
N ASN A 258 -8.37 -1.85 -18.76
CA ASN A 258 -9.16 -2.65 -17.82
C ASN A 258 -10.05 -3.66 -18.53
N LEU A 259 -10.66 -3.29 -19.65
CA LEU A 259 -11.53 -4.18 -20.42
C LEU A 259 -10.77 -5.41 -20.91
N GLU A 260 -9.56 -5.23 -21.43
CA GLU A 260 -8.70 -6.34 -21.85
C GLU A 260 -8.21 -7.18 -20.67
N MET A 261 -7.89 -6.55 -19.53
CA MET A 261 -7.52 -7.28 -18.32
C MET A 261 -8.70 -8.09 -17.76
N ILE A 262 -9.96 -7.67 -17.94
CA ILE A 262 -11.13 -8.48 -17.59
C ILE A 262 -11.18 -9.75 -18.45
N LEU A 263 -10.91 -9.63 -19.75
CA LEU A 263 -10.91 -10.77 -20.67
C LEU A 263 -9.82 -11.78 -20.30
N SER A 264 -8.66 -11.32 -19.84
CA SER A 264 -7.56 -12.20 -19.42
C SER A 264 -7.76 -12.87 -18.05
N LEU A 265 -8.81 -12.53 -17.29
CA LEU A 265 -9.04 -13.13 -15.97
C LEU A 265 -9.27 -14.66 -16.02
N ASN A 266 -9.73 -15.20 -17.14
CA ASN A 266 -9.99 -16.63 -17.34
C ASN A 266 -8.94 -17.34 -18.22
N HIS A 267 -7.87 -16.65 -18.62
CA HIS A 267 -6.83 -17.14 -19.52
C HIS A 267 -5.47 -17.18 -18.82
#